data_AF-A0A7C4AKA0-F1
#
_entry.id   AF-A0A7C4AKA0-F1
#
_cell.length_a   1.000
_cell.length_b   1.000
_cell.length_c   1.000
_cell.angle_alpha   90.00
_cell.angle_beta   90.00
_cell.angle_gamma   90.00
#
_symmetry.space_group_name_H-M   'P 1'
#
loop_
_entity.id
_entity.type
_entity.pdbx_description
1 polymer ?
#
loop_
_entity_poly.entity_id
_entity_poly.type
_entity_poly.pdbx_seq_one_letter_code
_entity_poly.pdbx_strand_id
1 'polypeptide(L)'
;MRSFLEIKKHYNFTAEDEKRLLGLSPVMVDNVDKVVNSVHDWIIQTDVALKLFKNDTIMNHIMNQVRKWFISLFSGKYDSAFYDYLIRIGQKHEKAGVDPHFISRAMNIVRNKCIDILSKEIENSEQRAGFLISLEKILDITLDIINASYIEEEIKVYSPAYRLKSRIVGYGEIFSQFLNMALVLGLIIVTLAVVYLCGRDIYEIFVGKLEQTIVTALGSVLILWVMLELINTEIVHLKGGKFKISVFVGVALVTTIREVMISTLKHDSIEFIGALVASVLVIGIIYWLVKRTEEEKR
;
A
#
# COMPACT_ATOMS: atom_id res chain seq x y z
N MET A 1 5.64 16.61 10.90
CA MET A 1 6.18 17.75 10.12
C MET A 1 7.61 18.09 10.55
N ARG A 2 8.47 18.55 9.63
CA ARG A 2 9.82 19.07 9.98
C ARG A 2 9.71 20.41 10.69
N SER A 3 10.68 20.76 11.52
CA SER A 3 10.67 22.08 12.19
C SER A 3 10.93 23.21 11.20
N PHE A 4 10.43 24.42 11.47
CA PHE A 4 10.65 25.55 10.57
C PHE A 4 12.14 25.91 10.41
N LEU A 5 12.91 25.79 11.51
CA LEU A 5 14.35 26.00 11.50
C LEU A 5 15.07 25.03 10.55
N GLU A 6 14.67 23.76 10.55
CA GLU A 6 15.20 22.73 9.66
C GLU A 6 14.86 23.02 8.20
N ILE A 7 13.62 23.43 7.91
CA ILE A 7 13.20 23.82 6.56
C ILE A 7 14.02 25.02 6.07
N LYS A 8 14.14 26.09 6.87
CA LYS A 8 14.98 27.26 6.52
C LYS A 8 16.42 26.84 6.22
N LYS A 9 16.98 25.91 7.00
CA LYS A 9 18.33 25.37 6.78
C LYS A 9 18.44 24.63 5.45
N HIS A 10 17.49 23.78 5.08
CA HIS A 10 17.51 23.02 3.82
C HIS A 10 17.43 23.92 2.59
N TYR A 11 16.63 24.99 2.66
CA TYR A 11 16.53 25.99 1.57
C TYR A 11 17.65 27.04 1.59
N ASN A 12 18.61 26.93 2.52
CA ASN A 12 19.63 27.94 2.77
C ASN A 12 19.02 29.36 2.86
N PHE A 13 17.93 29.48 3.63
CA PHE A 13 17.19 30.72 3.83
C PHE A 13 17.81 31.49 5.01
N THR A 14 18.42 32.62 4.69
CA THR A 14 19.30 33.39 5.59
C THR A 14 18.70 34.74 5.96
N ALA A 15 19.30 35.44 6.93
CA ALA A 15 18.90 36.79 7.31
C ALA A 15 18.97 37.80 6.14
N GLU A 16 19.87 37.59 5.18
CA GLU A 16 19.94 38.41 3.96
C GLU A 16 18.71 38.20 3.06
N ASP A 17 18.19 36.97 2.99
CA ASP A 17 16.94 36.70 2.26
C ASP A 17 15.76 37.44 2.93
N GLU A 18 15.71 37.45 4.27
CA GLU A 18 14.68 38.18 5.03
C GLU A 18 14.74 39.69 4.76
N LYS A 19 15.95 40.25 4.75
CA LYS A 19 16.18 41.67 4.46
C LYS A 19 15.79 42.02 3.03
N ARG A 20 16.11 41.16 2.05
CA ARG A 20 15.70 41.35 0.65
C ARG A 20 14.19 41.30 0.50
N LEU A 21 13.53 40.31 1.10
CA LEU A 21 12.07 40.19 1.04
C LEU A 21 11.37 41.37 1.70
N LEU A 22 11.88 41.87 2.83
CA LEU A 22 11.40 43.10 3.44
C LEU A 22 11.60 44.31 2.51
N GLY A 23 12.74 44.39 1.83
CA GLY A 23 13.03 45.44 0.85
C GLY A 23 12.10 45.42 -0.37
N LEU A 24 11.55 44.25 -0.74
CA LEU A 24 10.55 44.12 -1.80
C LEU A 24 9.14 44.53 -1.37
N SER A 25 8.89 44.72 -0.08
CA SER A 25 7.56 44.98 0.46
C SER A 25 6.85 46.15 -0.23
N PRO A 26 7.46 47.35 -0.41
CA PRO A 26 6.78 48.48 -1.05
C PRO A 26 6.32 48.14 -2.48
N VAL A 27 7.22 47.57 -3.29
CA VAL A 27 6.95 47.20 -4.68
C VAL A 27 5.86 46.14 -4.77
N MET A 28 5.89 45.13 -3.90
CA MET A 28 4.95 44.02 -3.94
C MET A 28 3.57 44.40 -3.37
N VAL A 29 3.52 45.27 -2.36
CA VAL A 29 2.26 45.80 -1.83
C VAL A 29 1.56 46.67 -2.87
N ASP A 30 2.29 47.53 -3.60
CA ASP A 30 1.72 48.36 -4.67
C ASP A 30 1.20 47.53 -5.84
N ASN A 31 1.74 46.32 -6.03
CA ASN A 31 1.37 45.42 -7.12
C ASN A 31 0.51 44.22 -6.69
N VAL A 32 0.08 44.12 -5.42
CA VAL A 32 -0.64 42.95 -4.90
C VAL A 32 -1.94 42.68 -5.67
N ASP A 33 -2.67 43.73 -6.06
CA ASP A 33 -3.92 43.58 -6.82
C ASP A 33 -3.68 42.89 -8.17
N LYS A 34 -2.57 43.18 -8.84
CA LYS A 34 -2.20 42.52 -10.10
C LYS A 34 -1.96 41.03 -9.90
N VAL A 35 -1.40 40.63 -8.76
CA VAL A 35 -1.12 39.24 -8.42
C VAL A 35 -2.40 38.50 -8.06
N VAL A 36 -3.20 39.07 -7.15
CA VAL A 36 -4.47 38.47 -6.70
C VAL A 36 -5.44 38.32 -7.86
N ASN A 37 -5.55 39.33 -8.72
CA ASN A 37 -6.42 39.26 -9.90
C ASN A 37 -5.97 38.18 -10.89
N SER A 38 -4.66 37.96 -11.05
CA SER A 38 -4.16 36.88 -11.92
C SER A 38 -4.57 35.49 -11.41
N VAL A 39 -4.62 35.28 -10.10
CA VAL A 39 -5.11 34.03 -9.49
C VAL A 39 -6.63 33.92 -9.64
N HIS A 40 -7.35 35.02 -9.37
CA HIS A 40 -8.80 35.09 -9.52
C HIS A 40 -9.25 34.76 -10.95
N ASP A 41 -8.64 35.38 -11.95
CA ASP A 41 -8.97 35.19 -13.37
C ASP A 41 -8.74 33.74 -13.79
N TRP A 42 -7.65 33.12 -13.31
CA TRP A 42 -7.40 31.70 -13.54
C TRP A 42 -8.47 30.80 -12.91
N ILE A 43 -8.94 31.10 -11.70
CA ILE A 43 -10.01 30.34 -11.05
C ILE A 43 -11.30 30.43 -11.86
N ILE A 44 -11.68 31.62 -12.32
CA ILE A 44 -12.87 31.82 -13.15
C ILE A 44 -12.77 31.06 -14.47
N GLN A 45 -11.59 31.01 -15.08
CA GLN A 45 -11.35 30.30 -16.34
C GLN A 45 -11.26 28.77 -16.19
N THR A 46 -11.20 28.26 -14.95
CA THR A 46 -11.00 26.83 -14.68
C THR A 46 -12.26 26.27 -14.01
N ASP A 47 -13.16 25.66 -14.79
CA ASP A 47 -14.45 25.14 -14.32
C ASP A 47 -14.37 24.30 -13.03
N VAL A 48 -13.37 23.43 -12.93
CA VAL A 48 -13.18 22.56 -11.77
C VAL A 48 -12.81 23.36 -10.52
N ALA A 49 -11.96 24.38 -10.66
CA ALA A 49 -11.58 25.26 -9.57
C ALA A 49 -12.73 26.19 -9.17
N LEU A 50 -13.47 26.73 -10.15
CA LEU A 50 -14.61 27.61 -9.92
C LEU A 50 -15.72 26.91 -9.11
N LYS A 51 -15.97 25.62 -9.37
CA LYS A 51 -16.97 24.82 -8.63
C LYS A 51 -16.72 24.73 -7.12
N LEU A 52 -15.51 25.01 -6.65
CA LEU A 52 -15.20 25.07 -5.22
C LEU A 52 -15.85 26.27 -4.52
N PHE A 53 -16.30 27.27 -5.29
CA PHE A 53 -16.88 28.51 -4.80
C PHE A 53 -18.39 28.49 -4.99
N LYS A 54 -19.15 28.50 -3.89
CA LYS A 54 -20.63 28.44 -3.93
C LYS A 54 -21.26 29.78 -4.35
N ASN A 55 -20.57 30.89 -4.11
CA ASN A 55 -21.03 32.23 -4.42
C ASN A 55 -19.85 33.23 -4.45
N ASP A 56 -20.10 34.42 -5.00
CA ASP A 56 -19.10 35.49 -5.12
C ASP A 56 -18.63 36.03 -3.77
N THR A 57 -19.45 35.90 -2.71
CA THR A 57 -19.06 36.34 -1.37
C THR A 57 -17.89 35.51 -0.83
N ILE A 58 -17.94 34.19 -1.02
CA ILE A 58 -16.86 33.27 -0.64
C ILE A 58 -15.62 33.53 -1.50
N MET A 59 -15.80 33.76 -2.81
CA MET A 59 -14.70 34.12 -3.72
C MET A 59 -13.97 35.36 -3.23
N ASN A 60 -14.70 36.45 -3.00
CA ASN A 60 -14.14 37.73 -2.53
C ASN A 60 -13.44 37.57 -1.18
N HIS A 61 -14.00 36.80 -0.26
CA HIS A 61 -13.36 36.49 1.01
C HIS A 61 -12.02 35.77 0.81
N ILE A 62 -11.99 34.73 -0.02
CA ILE A 62 -10.78 33.95 -0.29
C ILE A 62 -9.73 34.81 -1.00
N MET A 63 -10.12 35.62 -1.98
CA MET A 63 -9.18 36.54 -2.65
C MET A 63 -8.57 37.56 -1.68
N ASN A 64 -9.33 38.04 -0.69
CA ASN A 64 -8.78 38.87 0.37
C ASN A 64 -7.80 38.09 1.28
N GLN A 65 -8.05 36.79 1.50
CA GLN A 65 -7.11 35.95 2.23
C GLN A 65 -5.83 35.68 1.43
N VAL A 66 -5.92 35.49 0.11
CA VAL A 66 -4.77 35.41 -0.80
C VAL A 66 -3.97 36.72 -0.77
N ARG A 67 -4.65 37.88 -0.78
CA ARG A 67 -4.00 39.20 -0.63
C ARG A 67 -3.17 39.27 0.65
N LYS A 68 -3.76 38.92 1.80
CA LYS A 68 -3.08 38.95 3.09
C LYS A 68 -1.89 37.98 3.13
N TRP A 69 -2.09 36.77 2.61
CA TRP A 69 -1.02 35.78 2.50
C TRP A 69 0.14 36.33 1.67
N PHE A 70 -0.14 36.87 0.49
CA PHE A 70 0.87 37.41 -0.41
C PHE A 70 1.69 38.53 0.26
N ILE A 71 1.02 39.50 0.90
CA ILE A 71 1.71 40.59 1.61
C ILE A 71 2.57 40.04 2.75
N SER A 72 2.11 39.00 3.45
CA SER A 72 2.86 38.40 4.56
C SER A 72 4.20 37.79 4.13
N LEU A 73 4.34 37.38 2.86
CA LEU A 73 5.60 36.87 2.30
C LEU A 73 6.73 37.92 2.34
N PHE A 74 6.37 39.21 2.36
CA PHE A 74 7.31 40.34 2.33
C PHE A 74 7.35 41.09 3.69
N SER A 75 6.92 40.43 4.76
CA SER A 75 6.89 41.02 6.11
C SER A 75 8.27 41.14 6.77
N GLY A 76 9.27 40.41 6.27
CA GLY A 76 10.59 40.29 6.90
C GLY A 76 10.60 39.53 8.23
N LYS A 77 9.47 38.93 8.64
CA LYS A 77 9.35 38.17 9.90
C LYS A 77 8.88 36.74 9.62
N TYR A 78 9.83 35.80 9.69
CA TYR A 78 9.59 34.38 9.43
C TYR A 78 9.89 33.57 10.68
N ASP A 79 8.98 33.66 11.65
CA ASP A 79 9.02 32.99 12.95
C ASP A 79 8.02 31.82 13.03
N SER A 80 7.81 31.27 14.22
CA SER A 80 6.84 30.20 14.45
C SER A 80 5.40 30.62 14.14
N ALA A 81 5.04 31.90 14.32
CA ALA A 81 3.69 32.37 14.03
C ALA A 81 3.41 32.37 12.52
N PHE A 82 4.40 32.75 11.70
CA PHE A 82 4.34 32.61 10.25
C PHE A 82 4.24 31.14 9.82
N TYR A 83 5.04 30.26 10.43
CA TYR A 83 5.00 28.82 10.17
C TYR A 83 3.62 28.22 10.48
N ASP A 84 3.07 28.47 11.67
CA ASP A 84 1.75 27.99 12.07
C ASP A 84 0.64 28.57 11.18
N TYR A 85 0.82 29.80 10.70
CA TYR A 85 -0.09 30.41 9.73
C TYR A 85 -0.12 29.62 8.42
N LEU A 86 1.03 29.23 7.86
CA LEU A 86 1.10 28.41 6.66
C LEU A 86 0.50 27.01 6.86
N ILE A 87 0.72 26.40 8.04
CA ILE A 87 0.11 25.11 8.38
C ILE A 87 -1.41 25.19 8.33
N ARG A 88 -1.98 26.23 8.96
CA ARG A 88 -3.44 26.46 8.97
C ARG A 88 -3.99 26.67 7.56
N ILE A 89 -3.21 27.24 6.65
CA ILE A 89 -3.62 27.37 5.24
C ILE A 89 -3.79 25.99 4.63
N GLY A 90 -2.80 25.11 4.70
CA GLY A 90 -2.88 23.76 4.13
C GLY A 90 -4.03 22.94 4.72
N GLN A 91 -4.17 22.94 6.06
CA GLN A 91 -5.26 22.25 6.75
C GLN A 91 -6.65 22.72 6.32
N LYS A 92 -6.83 24.03 6.10
CA LYS A 92 -8.12 24.58 5.66
C LYS A 92 -8.45 24.20 4.23
N HIS A 93 -7.46 24.18 3.34
CA HIS A 93 -7.68 23.79 1.95
C HIS A 93 -7.99 22.28 1.83
N GLU A 94 -7.28 21.43 2.58
CA GLU A 94 -7.58 20.00 2.64
C GLU A 94 -8.98 19.73 3.18
N LYS A 95 -9.37 20.38 4.29
CA LYS A 95 -10.74 20.27 4.83
C LYS A 95 -11.82 20.76 3.88
N ALA A 96 -11.49 21.67 2.97
CA ALA A 96 -12.39 22.17 1.95
C ALA A 96 -12.42 21.27 0.68
N GLY A 97 -11.62 20.20 0.64
CA GLY A 97 -11.53 19.29 -0.51
C GLY A 97 -10.87 19.92 -1.73
N VAL A 98 -9.99 20.91 -1.52
CA VAL A 98 -9.27 21.58 -2.62
C VAL A 98 -8.09 20.70 -3.02
N ASP A 99 -8.08 20.19 -4.24
CA ASP A 99 -6.96 19.39 -4.76
C ASP A 99 -5.60 20.12 -4.60
N PRO A 100 -4.57 19.51 -3.99
CA PRO A 100 -3.23 20.09 -3.85
C PRO A 100 -2.61 20.57 -5.17
N HIS A 101 -3.01 19.98 -6.30
CA HIS A 101 -2.62 20.42 -7.64
C HIS A 101 -2.97 21.89 -7.87
N PHE A 102 -4.14 22.35 -7.41
CA PHE A 102 -4.56 23.74 -7.58
C PHE A 102 -3.72 24.73 -6.79
N ILE A 103 -3.21 24.32 -5.61
CA ILE A 103 -2.28 25.14 -4.82
C ILE A 103 -0.96 25.31 -5.56
N SER A 104 -0.43 24.21 -6.12
CA SER A 104 0.79 24.25 -6.93
C SER A 104 0.62 25.15 -8.16
N ARG A 105 -0.55 25.07 -8.81
CA ARG A 105 -0.87 25.93 -9.97
C ARG A 105 -0.99 27.40 -9.58
N ALA A 106 -1.70 27.72 -8.51
CA ALA A 106 -1.80 29.09 -8.00
C ALA A 106 -0.43 29.66 -7.62
N MET A 107 0.43 28.86 -6.98
CA MET A 107 1.80 29.25 -6.65
C MET A 107 2.62 29.59 -7.91
N ASN A 108 2.47 28.81 -8.99
CA ASN A 108 3.14 29.12 -10.26
C ASN A 108 2.68 30.46 -10.85
N ILE A 109 1.38 30.77 -10.80
CA ILE A 109 0.83 32.05 -11.28
C ILE A 109 1.41 33.22 -10.48
N VAL A 110 1.44 33.10 -9.16
CA VAL A 110 2.02 34.10 -8.26
C VAL A 110 3.50 34.30 -8.60
N ARG A 111 4.27 33.22 -8.74
CA ARG A 111 5.69 33.25 -9.10
C ARG A 111 5.93 34.00 -10.40
N ASN A 112 5.25 33.61 -11.48
CA ASN A 112 5.40 34.25 -12.79
C ASN A 112 5.07 35.74 -12.71
N LYS A 113 4.01 36.10 -11.99
CA LYS A 113 3.61 37.50 -11.85
C LYS A 113 4.63 38.33 -11.07
N CYS A 114 5.22 37.76 -10.02
CA CYS A 114 6.30 38.41 -9.29
C CYS A 114 7.55 38.58 -10.14
N ILE A 115 7.92 37.58 -10.95
CA ILE A 115 9.04 37.68 -11.90
C ILE A 115 8.83 38.84 -12.88
N ASP A 116 7.61 38.95 -13.44
CA ASP A 116 7.25 40.06 -14.34
C ASP A 116 7.37 41.43 -13.66
N ILE A 117 6.91 41.55 -12.40
CA ILE A 117 6.99 42.79 -11.63
C ILE A 117 8.45 43.14 -11.37
N LEU A 118 9.24 42.21 -10.83
CA LEU A 118 10.65 42.44 -10.52
C LEU A 118 11.48 42.80 -11.76
N SER A 119 11.14 42.21 -12.91
CA SER A 119 11.81 42.51 -14.18
C SER A 119 11.54 43.92 -14.69
N LYS A 120 10.40 44.52 -14.32
CA LYS A 120 10.03 45.89 -14.71
C LYS A 120 10.50 46.94 -13.73
N GLU A 121 10.44 46.63 -12.43
CA GLU A 121 10.70 47.61 -11.36
C GLU A 121 12.17 47.71 -10.96
N ILE A 122 12.99 46.70 -11.31
CA ILE A 122 14.40 46.62 -10.88
C ILE A 122 15.28 46.49 -12.11
N GLU A 123 15.95 47.58 -12.49
CA GLU A 123 16.84 47.61 -13.66
C GLU A 123 18.13 46.83 -13.43
N ASN A 124 18.75 47.00 -12.26
CA ASN A 124 20.03 46.38 -11.93
C ASN A 124 19.90 44.84 -11.90
N SER A 125 20.60 44.17 -12.81
CA SER A 125 20.48 42.72 -13.00
C SER A 125 20.98 41.91 -11.81
N GLU A 126 22.04 42.34 -11.14
CA GLU A 126 22.62 41.63 -9.99
C GLU A 126 21.67 41.73 -8.79
N GLN A 127 21.18 42.94 -8.52
CA GLN A 127 20.21 43.18 -7.46
C GLN A 127 18.91 42.40 -7.70
N ARG A 128 18.40 42.43 -8.94
CA ARG A 128 17.21 41.68 -9.35
C ARG A 128 17.39 40.18 -9.16
N ALA A 129 18.55 39.62 -9.52
CA ALA A 129 18.85 38.20 -9.31
C ALA A 129 18.81 37.83 -7.81
N GLY A 130 19.38 38.66 -6.94
CA GLY A 130 19.33 38.46 -5.50
C GLY A 130 17.89 38.44 -4.94
N PHE A 131 17.05 39.36 -5.40
CA PHE A 131 15.63 39.39 -5.03
C PHE A 131 14.86 38.18 -5.54
N LEU A 132 15.09 37.77 -6.79
CA LEU A 132 14.47 36.59 -7.38
C LEU A 132 14.82 35.33 -6.59
N ILE A 133 16.08 35.12 -6.23
CA ILE A 133 16.49 33.95 -5.44
C ILE A 133 15.77 33.92 -4.09
N SER A 134 15.69 35.04 -3.37
CA SER A 134 15.00 35.10 -2.08
C SER A 134 13.49 34.90 -2.21
N LEU A 135 12.88 35.41 -3.29
CA LEU A 135 11.47 35.17 -3.65
C LEU A 135 11.21 33.68 -3.92
N GLU A 136 12.01 33.05 -4.77
CA GLU A 136 11.88 31.62 -5.10
C GLU A 136 11.93 30.76 -3.83
N LYS A 137 12.90 31.02 -2.96
CA LYS A 137 13.02 30.31 -1.67
C LYS A 137 11.77 30.45 -0.82
N ILE A 138 11.24 31.67 -0.62
CA ILE A 138 10.08 31.84 0.26
C ILE A 138 8.81 31.23 -0.33
N LEU A 139 8.63 31.28 -1.65
CA LEU A 139 7.51 30.62 -2.33
C LEU A 139 7.61 29.09 -2.23
N ASP A 140 8.80 28.54 -2.41
CA ASP A 140 9.01 27.08 -2.30
C ASP A 140 8.87 26.60 -0.87
N ILE A 141 9.43 27.31 0.11
CA ILE A 141 9.21 27.03 1.54
C ILE A 141 7.71 27.06 1.86
N THR A 142 7.00 28.06 1.35
CA THR A 142 5.57 28.19 1.58
C THR A 142 4.80 27.01 0.99
N LEU A 143 5.13 26.61 -0.24
CA LEU A 143 4.52 25.47 -0.90
C LEU A 143 4.83 24.14 -0.20
N ASP A 144 6.08 23.94 0.24
CA ASP A 144 6.50 22.76 1.02
C ASP A 144 5.69 22.62 2.31
N ILE A 145 5.58 23.70 3.09
CA ILE A 145 4.82 23.68 4.35
C ILE A 145 3.33 23.41 4.11
N ILE A 146 2.74 24.05 3.11
CA ILE A 146 1.32 23.85 2.76
C ILE A 146 1.10 22.40 2.32
N ASN A 147 1.90 21.87 1.40
CA ASN A 147 1.79 20.49 0.92
C ASN A 147 2.03 19.45 2.03
N ALA A 148 2.99 19.68 2.91
CA ALA A 148 3.19 18.82 4.08
C ALA A 148 1.97 18.82 5.01
N SER A 149 1.32 19.98 5.16
CA SER A 149 0.11 20.13 5.97
C SER A 149 -1.11 19.45 5.35
N TYR A 150 -1.20 19.44 4.02
CA TYR A 150 -2.16 18.64 3.26
C TYR A 150 -2.02 17.16 3.59
N ILE A 151 -0.82 16.59 3.40
CA ILE A 151 -0.56 15.18 3.66
C ILE A 151 -0.85 14.83 5.12
N GLU A 152 -0.45 15.69 6.06
CA GLU A 152 -0.68 15.42 7.48
C GLU A 152 -2.17 15.45 7.85
N GLU A 153 -2.94 16.38 7.27
CA GLU A 153 -4.38 16.48 7.50
C GLU A 153 -5.15 15.36 6.78
N GLU A 154 -4.77 15.01 5.54
CA GLU A 154 -5.26 13.86 4.79
C GLU A 154 -5.00 12.58 5.61
N ILE A 155 -3.78 12.38 6.10
CA ILE A 155 -3.47 11.25 6.99
C ILE A 155 -4.37 11.29 8.23
N LYS A 156 -4.65 12.43 8.86
CA LYS A 156 -5.56 12.47 10.02
C LYS A 156 -6.98 12.05 9.67
N VAL A 157 -7.50 12.52 8.54
CA VAL A 157 -8.86 12.22 8.04
C VAL A 157 -8.98 10.76 7.59
N TYR A 158 -7.98 10.23 6.87
CA TYR A 158 -7.97 8.87 6.32
C TYR A 158 -7.36 7.82 7.27
N SER A 159 -6.69 8.24 8.35
CA SER A 159 -6.06 7.37 9.36
C SER A 159 -7.00 6.31 9.96
N PRO A 160 -8.30 6.54 10.21
CA PRO A 160 -9.19 5.46 10.65
C PRO A 160 -9.34 4.33 9.60
N ALA A 161 -9.51 4.68 8.32
CA ALA A 161 -9.70 3.73 7.23
C ALA A 161 -8.37 3.08 6.78
N TYR A 162 -7.27 3.84 6.78
CA TYR A 162 -5.94 3.35 6.40
C TYR A 162 -5.27 2.51 7.49
N ARG A 163 -5.49 2.82 8.79
CA ARG A 163 -5.12 1.93 9.90
C ARG A 163 -5.93 0.63 9.86
N LEU A 164 -7.20 0.68 9.47
CA LEU A 164 -8.00 -0.54 9.33
C LEU A 164 -7.47 -1.41 8.18
N LYS A 165 -7.13 -0.81 7.03
CA LYS A 165 -6.52 -1.52 5.91
C LYS A 165 -5.18 -2.17 6.28
N SER A 166 -4.27 -1.41 6.89
CA SER A 166 -2.95 -1.93 7.30
C SER A 166 -3.02 -2.92 8.46
N ARG A 167 -3.93 -2.73 9.43
CA ARG A 167 -4.17 -3.72 10.49
C ARG A 167 -4.79 -4.99 9.95
N ILE A 168 -5.80 -4.93 9.08
CA ILE A 168 -6.41 -6.15 8.50
C ILE A 168 -5.38 -6.94 7.70
N VAL A 169 -4.51 -6.27 6.94
CA VAL A 169 -3.42 -6.94 6.21
C VAL A 169 -2.42 -7.58 7.17
N GLY A 170 -1.94 -6.85 8.19
CA GLY A 170 -1.00 -7.40 9.18
C GLY A 170 -1.62 -8.49 10.08
N TYR A 171 -2.88 -8.34 10.50
CA TYR A 171 -3.61 -9.39 11.20
C TYR A 171 -3.84 -10.61 10.31
N GLY A 172 -4.10 -10.42 9.02
CA GLY A 172 -4.23 -11.50 8.04
C GLY A 172 -2.94 -12.30 7.90
N GLU A 173 -1.79 -11.62 7.84
CA GLU A 173 -0.48 -12.28 7.78
C GLU A 173 -0.16 -13.06 9.05
N ILE A 174 -0.36 -12.48 10.23
CA ILE A 174 -0.12 -13.15 11.51
C ILE A 174 -1.08 -14.32 11.71
N PHE A 175 -2.36 -14.15 11.37
CA PHE A 175 -3.37 -15.20 11.45
C PHE A 175 -3.06 -16.35 10.48
N SER A 176 -2.63 -16.04 9.26
CA SER A 176 -2.19 -17.04 8.28
C SER A 176 -0.98 -17.83 8.79
N GLN A 177 0.03 -17.15 9.36
CA GLN A 177 1.18 -17.80 9.97
C GLN A 177 0.78 -18.73 11.13
N PHE A 178 -0.14 -18.29 11.99
CA PHE A 178 -0.68 -19.11 13.06
C PHE A 178 -1.42 -20.35 12.54
N LEU A 179 -2.30 -20.19 11.55
CA LEU A 179 -3.01 -21.31 10.93
C LEU A 179 -2.06 -22.33 10.29
N ASN A 180 -1.04 -21.86 9.56
CA ASN A 180 -0.05 -22.73 8.94
C ASN A 180 0.77 -23.50 10.00
N MET A 181 1.15 -22.83 11.09
CA MET A 181 1.85 -23.48 12.20
C MET A 181 0.98 -24.53 12.89
N ALA A 182 -0.28 -24.21 13.15
CA ALA A 182 -1.25 -25.15 13.73
C ALA A 182 -1.49 -26.36 12.81
N LEU A 183 -1.57 -26.15 11.50
CA LEU A 183 -1.75 -27.20 10.50
C LEU A 183 -0.54 -28.14 10.47
N VAL A 184 0.69 -27.63 10.45
CA VAL A 184 1.91 -28.46 10.51
C VAL A 184 1.97 -29.28 11.81
N LEU A 185 1.64 -28.67 12.94
CA LEU A 185 1.61 -29.36 14.22
C LEU A 185 0.55 -30.48 14.23
N GLY A 186 -0.63 -30.21 13.68
CA GLY A 186 -1.68 -31.21 13.50
C GLY A 186 -1.24 -32.37 12.60
N LEU A 187 -0.61 -32.08 11.46
CA LEU A 187 -0.08 -33.10 10.55
C LEU A 187 1.00 -33.98 11.21
N ILE A 188 1.88 -33.40 12.04
CA ILE A 188 2.88 -34.16 12.79
C ILE A 188 2.20 -35.14 13.76
N ILE A 189 1.20 -34.68 14.52
CA ILE A 189 0.46 -35.55 15.46
C ILE A 189 -0.22 -36.71 14.72
N VAL A 190 -0.92 -36.42 13.62
CA VAL A 190 -1.59 -37.45 12.81
C VAL A 190 -0.57 -38.42 12.21
N THR A 191 0.57 -37.93 11.74
CA THR A 191 1.64 -38.77 11.20
C THR A 191 2.18 -39.73 12.26
N LEU A 192 2.43 -39.26 13.48
CA LEU A 192 2.87 -40.11 14.58
C LEU A 192 1.83 -41.19 14.94
N ALA A 193 0.54 -40.83 14.92
CA ALA A 193 -0.55 -41.79 15.14
C ALA A 193 -0.60 -42.87 14.05
N VAL A 194 -0.41 -42.50 12.77
CA VAL A 194 -0.34 -43.45 11.65
C VAL A 194 0.90 -44.35 11.75
N VAL A 195 2.06 -43.80 12.13
CA VAL A 195 3.28 -44.59 12.38
C VAL A 195 3.05 -45.63 13.48
N TYR A 196 2.37 -45.25 14.56
CA TYR A 196 2.00 -46.19 15.63
C TYR A 196 1.09 -47.32 15.12
N LEU A 197 0.07 -46.99 14.31
CA LEU A 197 -0.80 -48.00 13.69
C LEU A 197 -0.01 -48.95 12.79
N CYS A 198 0.85 -48.43 11.90
CA CYS A 198 1.73 -49.25 11.07
C CYS A 198 2.61 -50.19 11.91
N GLY A 199 3.20 -49.69 13.00
CA GLY A 199 4.05 -50.49 13.88
C GLY A 199 3.28 -51.64 14.54
N ARG A 200 2.05 -51.37 14.99
CA ARG A 200 1.16 -52.40 15.53
C ARG A 200 0.77 -53.44 14.48
N ASP A 201 0.38 -52.98 13.28
CA ASP A 201 -0.03 -53.87 12.20
C ASP A 201 1.14 -54.77 11.75
N ILE A 202 2.38 -54.24 11.70
CA ILE A 202 3.60 -55.02 11.44
C ILE A 202 3.80 -56.07 12.53
N TYR A 203 3.65 -55.70 13.80
CA TYR A 203 3.79 -56.65 14.91
C TYR A 203 2.77 -57.81 14.82
N GLU A 204 1.52 -57.53 14.47
CA GLU A 204 0.48 -58.55 14.30
C GLU A 204 0.76 -59.52 13.14
N ILE A 205 1.42 -59.06 12.06
CA ILE A 205 1.87 -59.92 10.96
C ILE A 205 2.89 -60.94 11.46
N PHE A 206 3.85 -60.53 12.31
CA PHE A 206 4.85 -61.43 12.89
C PHE A 206 4.24 -62.48 13.85
N VAL A 207 3.08 -62.21 14.44
CA VAL A 207 2.36 -63.12 15.35
C VAL A 207 1.42 -64.09 14.61
N GLY A 208 1.32 -64.01 13.28
CA GLY A 208 0.74 -65.08 12.44
C GLY A 208 -0.67 -64.85 11.88
N LYS A 209 -1.21 -63.63 11.94
CA LYS A 209 -2.47 -63.27 11.23
C LYS A 209 -2.12 -62.58 9.90
N LEU A 210 -2.05 -63.32 8.80
CA LEU A 210 -1.43 -62.83 7.55
C LEU A 210 -2.41 -62.16 6.59
N GLU A 211 -3.55 -62.77 6.25
CA GLU A 211 -4.31 -62.35 5.07
C GLU A 211 -5.00 -60.99 5.20
N GLN A 212 -5.65 -60.70 6.32
CA GLN A 212 -6.34 -59.42 6.53
C GLN A 212 -5.41 -58.29 7.02
N THR A 213 -4.31 -58.66 7.70
CA THR A 213 -3.38 -57.70 8.31
C THR A 213 -2.42 -57.09 7.28
N ILE A 214 -2.09 -57.81 6.20
CA ILE A 214 -1.26 -57.26 5.11
C ILE A 214 -1.98 -56.10 4.40
N VAL A 215 -3.29 -56.24 4.14
CA VAL A 215 -4.08 -55.21 3.43
C VAL A 215 -4.22 -53.94 4.26
N THR A 216 -4.44 -54.09 5.56
CA THR A 216 -4.52 -52.96 6.50
C THR A 216 -3.17 -52.27 6.66
N ALA A 217 -2.08 -53.02 6.81
CA ALA A 217 -0.72 -52.48 6.86
C ALA A 217 -0.36 -51.70 5.58
N LEU A 218 -0.69 -52.22 4.40
CA LEU A 218 -0.40 -51.55 3.13
C LEU A 218 -1.23 -50.26 2.95
N GLY A 219 -2.48 -50.27 3.42
CA GLY A 219 -3.32 -49.07 3.49
C GLY A 219 -2.77 -48.01 4.44
N SER A 220 -2.19 -48.40 5.57
CA SER A 220 -1.56 -47.50 6.54
C SER A 220 -0.27 -46.88 6.00
N VAL A 221 0.55 -47.65 5.28
CA VAL A 221 1.77 -47.16 4.59
C VAL A 221 1.43 -46.12 3.51
N LEU A 222 0.33 -46.33 2.78
CA LEU A 222 -0.10 -45.41 1.74
C LEU A 222 -0.66 -44.10 2.31
N ILE A 223 -1.33 -44.15 3.47
CA ILE A 223 -1.70 -42.95 4.24
C ILE A 223 -0.45 -42.23 4.74
N LEU A 224 0.58 -42.97 5.20
CA LEU A 224 1.83 -42.38 5.64
C LEU A 224 2.52 -41.59 4.51
N TRP A 225 2.50 -42.13 3.29
CA TRP A 225 3.00 -41.43 2.10
C TRP A 225 2.28 -40.11 1.84
N VAL A 226 0.94 -40.11 1.93
CA VAL A 226 0.11 -38.89 1.81
C VAL A 226 0.48 -37.86 2.87
N MET A 227 0.65 -38.29 4.12
CA MET A 227 1.00 -37.39 5.22
C MET A 227 2.38 -36.76 5.03
N LEU A 228 3.37 -37.54 4.55
CA LEU A 228 4.70 -37.01 4.21
C LEU A 228 4.64 -35.98 3.08
N GLU A 229 3.85 -36.23 2.04
CA GLU A 229 3.68 -35.30 0.92
C GLU A 229 3.02 -33.98 1.39
N LEU A 230 2.00 -34.07 2.24
CA LEU A 230 1.33 -32.91 2.84
C LEU A 230 2.26 -32.11 3.75
N ILE A 231 3.04 -32.78 4.62
CA ILE A 231 4.02 -32.12 5.49
C ILE A 231 5.10 -31.42 4.66
N ASN A 232 5.65 -32.09 3.66
CA ASN A 232 6.69 -31.50 2.81
C ASN A 232 6.17 -30.26 2.07
N THR A 233 4.93 -30.32 1.59
CA THR A 233 4.26 -29.19 0.94
C THR A 233 4.08 -28.01 1.89
N GLU A 234 3.65 -28.27 3.12
CA GLU A 234 3.50 -27.21 4.14
C GLU A 234 4.84 -26.62 4.60
N ILE A 235 5.90 -27.43 4.68
CA ILE A 235 7.25 -26.94 4.95
C ILE A 235 7.75 -26.01 3.83
N VAL A 236 7.51 -26.38 2.57
CA VAL A 236 7.85 -25.55 1.41
C VAL A 236 7.04 -24.24 1.42
N HIS A 237 5.77 -24.31 1.77
CA HIS A 237 4.89 -23.15 1.91
C HIS A 237 5.36 -22.21 3.04
N LEU A 238 5.71 -22.75 4.21
CA LEU A 238 6.29 -21.99 5.34
C LEU A 238 7.63 -21.32 4.99
N LYS A 239 8.41 -21.90 4.07
CA LYS A 239 9.67 -21.31 3.55
C LYS A 239 9.46 -20.25 2.46
N GLY A 240 8.21 -19.84 2.20
CA GLY A 240 7.86 -18.84 1.19
C GLY A 240 7.68 -19.41 -0.22
N GLY A 241 7.55 -20.73 -0.36
CA GLY A 241 7.19 -21.39 -1.61
C GLY A 241 5.73 -21.14 -1.98
N LYS A 242 5.41 -21.13 -3.29
CA LYS A 242 4.04 -21.04 -3.77
C LYS A 242 3.25 -22.32 -3.46
N PHE A 243 1.98 -22.16 -3.13
CA PHE A 243 1.03 -23.26 -2.92
C PHE A 243 0.81 -24.04 -4.22
N LYS A 244 1.10 -25.34 -4.21
CA LYS A 244 0.93 -26.24 -5.37
C LYS A 244 -0.37 -27.01 -5.24
N ILE A 245 -1.31 -26.76 -6.14
CA ILE A 245 -2.61 -27.41 -6.19
C ILE A 245 -2.45 -28.90 -6.57
N SER A 246 -1.42 -29.23 -7.34
CA SER A 246 -1.09 -30.61 -7.72
C SER A 246 -0.97 -31.57 -6.52
N VAL A 247 -0.54 -31.08 -5.36
CA VAL A 247 -0.40 -31.89 -4.13
C VAL A 247 -1.76 -32.40 -3.66
N PHE A 248 -2.79 -31.56 -3.62
CA PHE A 248 -4.13 -31.94 -3.18
C PHE A 248 -4.79 -32.95 -4.12
N VAL A 249 -4.58 -32.76 -5.43
CA VAL A 249 -5.02 -33.73 -6.45
C VAL A 249 -4.27 -35.06 -6.29
N GLY A 250 -2.97 -35.01 -5.96
CA GLY A 250 -2.17 -36.20 -5.63
C GLY A 250 -2.69 -36.95 -4.40
N VAL A 251 -3.08 -36.24 -3.33
CA VAL A 251 -3.70 -36.85 -2.15
C VAL A 251 -5.03 -37.54 -2.48
N ALA A 252 -5.88 -36.89 -3.28
CA ALA A 252 -7.12 -37.50 -3.75
C ALA A 252 -6.84 -38.77 -4.56
N LEU A 253 -5.88 -38.72 -5.50
CA LEU A 253 -5.48 -39.86 -6.31
C LEU A 253 -5.02 -41.04 -5.45
N VAL A 254 -4.13 -40.79 -4.48
CA VAL A 254 -3.60 -41.83 -3.59
C VAL A 254 -4.72 -42.40 -2.71
N THR A 255 -5.63 -41.57 -2.20
CA THR A 255 -6.79 -42.04 -1.43
C THR A 255 -7.71 -42.94 -2.26
N THR A 256 -7.97 -42.59 -3.52
CA THR A 256 -8.76 -43.43 -4.42
C THR A 256 -8.03 -44.75 -4.76
N ILE A 257 -6.70 -44.72 -4.97
CA ILE A 257 -5.89 -45.93 -5.17
C ILE A 257 -5.97 -46.84 -3.93
N ARG A 258 -5.92 -46.28 -2.73
CA ARG A 258 -6.12 -47.02 -1.47
C ARG A 258 -7.45 -47.78 -1.49
N GLU A 259 -8.51 -47.09 -1.90
CA GLU A 259 -9.87 -47.61 -1.87
C GLU A 259 -10.08 -48.70 -2.93
N VAL A 260 -9.53 -48.52 -4.14
CA VAL A 260 -9.46 -49.57 -5.17
C VAL A 260 -8.78 -50.82 -4.60
N MET A 261 -7.63 -50.66 -3.94
CA MET A 261 -6.86 -51.78 -3.44
C MET A 261 -7.58 -52.56 -2.32
N ILE A 262 -8.20 -51.85 -1.36
CA ILE A 262 -8.96 -52.47 -0.28
C ILE A 262 -10.19 -53.19 -0.84
N SER A 263 -10.92 -52.55 -1.76
CA SER A 263 -12.16 -53.10 -2.33
C SER A 263 -11.92 -54.30 -3.24
N THR A 264 -10.85 -54.28 -4.03
CA THR A 264 -10.43 -55.43 -4.87
C THR A 264 -10.12 -56.67 -4.04
N LEU A 265 -9.49 -56.48 -2.86
CA LEU A 265 -9.13 -57.60 -1.97
C LEU A 265 -10.32 -58.09 -1.14
N LYS A 266 -11.32 -57.23 -0.87
CA LYS A 266 -12.57 -57.59 -0.19
C LYS A 266 -13.60 -58.30 -1.06
N HIS A 267 -13.34 -58.46 -2.37
CA HIS A 267 -14.27 -59.06 -3.34
C HIS A 267 -15.62 -58.33 -3.42
N ASP A 268 -15.61 -56.99 -3.40
CA ASP A 268 -16.83 -56.19 -3.64
C ASP A 268 -17.32 -56.32 -5.09
N SER A 269 -18.51 -55.78 -5.39
CA SER A 269 -19.15 -55.94 -6.71
C SER A 269 -18.29 -55.40 -7.87
N ILE A 270 -18.30 -56.13 -8.99
CA ILE A 270 -17.51 -55.80 -10.21
C ILE A 270 -17.84 -54.39 -10.73
N GLU A 271 -19.10 -53.97 -10.62
CA GLU A 271 -19.54 -52.62 -11.01
C GLU A 271 -18.90 -51.53 -10.14
N PHE A 272 -18.75 -51.77 -8.83
CA PHE A 272 -18.14 -50.83 -7.90
C PHE A 272 -16.63 -50.69 -8.14
N ILE A 273 -15.94 -51.81 -8.37
CA ILE A 273 -14.51 -51.81 -8.72
C ILE A 273 -14.28 -51.07 -10.05
N GLY A 274 -15.13 -51.29 -11.06
CA GLY A 274 -15.05 -50.60 -12.34
C GLY A 274 -15.19 -49.07 -12.22
N ALA A 275 -16.12 -48.60 -11.37
CA ALA A 275 -16.30 -47.18 -11.10
C ALA A 275 -15.08 -46.55 -10.40
N LEU A 276 -14.47 -47.26 -9.44
CA LEU A 276 -13.27 -46.78 -8.74
C LEU A 276 -12.06 -46.67 -9.68
N VAL A 277 -11.85 -47.64 -10.58
CA VAL A 277 -10.78 -47.59 -11.58
C VAL A 277 -10.98 -46.43 -12.55
N ALA A 278 -12.21 -46.18 -13.00
CA ALA A 278 -12.53 -45.02 -13.84
C ALA A 278 -12.22 -43.69 -13.12
N SER A 279 -12.53 -43.60 -11.82
CA SER A 279 -12.22 -42.43 -10.99
C SER A 279 -10.71 -42.18 -10.88
N VAL A 280 -9.90 -43.23 -10.68
CA VAL A 280 -8.42 -43.12 -10.67
C VAL A 280 -7.89 -42.58 -12.00
N LEU A 281 -8.42 -43.04 -13.14
CA LEU A 281 -8.02 -42.53 -14.47
C LEU A 281 -8.35 -41.04 -14.63
N VAL A 282 -9.55 -40.62 -14.26
CA VAL A 282 -9.97 -39.21 -14.36
C VAL A 282 -9.12 -38.31 -13.47
N ILE A 283 -8.92 -38.69 -12.19
CA ILE A 283 -8.09 -37.93 -11.26
C ILE A 283 -6.63 -37.91 -11.74
N GLY A 284 -6.14 -39.01 -12.32
CA GLY A 284 -4.80 -39.09 -12.91
C GLY A 284 -4.59 -38.12 -14.08
N ILE A 285 -5.59 -37.97 -14.96
CA ILE A 285 -5.55 -37.00 -16.06
C ILE A 285 -5.57 -35.56 -15.51
N ILE A 286 -6.41 -35.28 -14.52
CA ILE A 286 -6.47 -33.97 -13.86
C ILE A 286 -5.13 -33.65 -13.20
N TYR A 287 -4.53 -34.61 -12.48
CA TYR A 287 -3.22 -34.46 -11.86
C TYR A 287 -2.14 -34.11 -12.89
N TRP A 288 -2.11 -34.82 -14.02
CA TRP A 288 -1.16 -34.56 -15.10
C TRP A 288 -1.32 -33.17 -15.71
N LEU A 289 -2.56 -32.73 -15.98
CA LEU A 289 -2.85 -31.39 -16.50
C LEU A 289 -2.44 -30.27 -15.54
N VAL A 290 -2.79 -30.41 -14.26
CA VAL A 290 -2.45 -29.42 -13.22
C VAL A 290 -0.93 -29.33 -13.06
N LYS A 291 -0.25 -30.48 -12.98
CA LYS A 291 1.21 -30.52 -12.82
C LYS A 291 1.94 -29.87 -14.00
N ARG A 292 1.51 -30.15 -15.23
CA ARG A 292 2.08 -29.53 -16.44
C ARG A 292 1.93 -28.01 -16.43
N THR A 293 0.77 -27.51 -16.01
CA THR A 293 0.49 -26.06 -15.93
C THR A 293 1.30 -25.37 -14.83
N GLU A 294 1.60 -26.08 -13.73
CA GLU A 294 2.45 -25.57 -12.64
C GLU A 294 3.94 -25.53 -13.03
N GLU A 295 4.41 -26.48 -13.85
CA GLU A 295 5.79 -26.53 -14.34
C GLU A 295 6.07 -25.46 -15.41
N GLU A 296 5.10 -25.14 -16.27
CA GLU A 296 5.22 -24.08 -17.29
C GLU A 296 5.22 -22.65 -16.71
N LYS A 297 4.77 -22.45 -15.46
CA LYS A 297 4.70 -21.13 -14.78
C LYS A 297 5.90 -20.83 -13.86
N ARG A 298 6.94 -21.66 -13.91
CA ARG A 298 8.15 -21.53 -13.08
C ARG A 298 9.27 -20.84 -13.85
#